data_AF-A0A950Y9B4-F1
#
_entry.id   AF-A0A950Y9B4-F1
#
_cell.length_a   1.000
_cell.length_b   1.000
_cell.length_c   1.000
_cell.angle_alpha   90.00
_cell.angle_beta   90.00
_cell.angle_gamma   90.00
#
_symmetry.space_group_name_H-M   'P 1'
#
loop_
_entity.id
_entity.type
_entity.pdbx_description
1 polymer ?
#
loop_
_entity_poly.entity_id
_entity_poly.type
_entity_poly.pdbx_seq_one_letter_code
_entity_poly.pdbx_strand_id
1 'polypeptide(L)'
;RLMDRVAYINHDIDDALRAGVLTPGALPGRAIEVLGNTGSARIDMLVHDLVEHSEQAGDIVQGGLVGGAMAELRDFMFERVYLGPEATREHVKIRRVIGSLFDYYCAHPEEIPESIPAGDLPRRVTDYLAGMTDRFCIRTFEALSVPVAFAP
;
A
#
# COMPACT_ATOMS: atom_id res chain seq x y z
N ARG A 1 7.81 -13.87 -1.62
CA ARG A 1 6.59 -13.60 -2.41
C ARG A 1 5.31 -14.08 -1.72
N LEU A 2 5.14 -15.38 -1.46
CA LEU A 2 3.91 -15.87 -0.81
C LEU A 2 3.83 -15.46 0.67
N MET A 3 4.93 -15.58 1.41
CA MET A 3 5.01 -15.06 2.79
C MET A 3 4.80 -13.55 2.89
N ASP A 4 5.28 -12.78 1.92
CA ASP A 4 5.01 -11.33 1.87
C ASP A 4 3.50 -11.07 1.81
N ARG A 5 2.77 -11.89 1.04
CA ARG A 5 1.31 -11.83 0.95
C ARG A 5 0.61 -12.17 2.26
N VAL A 6 1.11 -13.15 2.99
CA VAL A 6 0.60 -13.51 4.33
C VAL A 6 0.83 -12.36 5.30
N ALA A 7 2.00 -11.74 5.28
CA ALA A 7 2.33 -10.63 6.18
C ALA A 7 1.47 -9.40 5.90
N TYR A 8 1.45 -8.90 4.66
CA TYR A 8 0.77 -7.63 4.37
C TYR A 8 -0.75 -7.76 4.52
N ILE A 9 -1.38 -8.86 4.09
CA ILE A 9 -2.83 -8.97 4.14
C ILE A 9 -3.36 -8.93 5.57
N ASN A 10 -2.63 -9.56 6.51
CA ASN A 10 -3.02 -9.59 7.90
C ASN A 10 -2.79 -8.24 8.57
N HIS A 11 -1.64 -7.61 8.32
CA HIS A 11 -1.35 -6.27 8.82
C HIS A 11 -2.38 -5.25 8.32
N ASP A 12 -2.70 -5.28 7.03
CA ASP A 12 -3.61 -4.32 6.41
C ASP A 12 -5.07 -4.52 6.87
N ILE A 13 -5.50 -5.77 7.12
CA ILE A 13 -6.79 -6.03 7.78
C ILE A 13 -6.81 -5.40 9.17
N ASP A 14 -5.77 -5.65 9.98
CA ASP A 14 -5.71 -5.15 11.35
C ASP A 14 -5.65 -3.61 11.39
N ASP A 15 -4.94 -2.98 10.44
CA ASP A 15 -4.89 -1.54 10.28
C ASP A 15 -6.22 -0.95 9.81
N ALA A 16 -6.88 -1.57 8.83
CA ALA A 16 -8.19 -1.13 8.35
C ALA A 16 -9.27 -1.22 9.44
N LEU A 17 -9.22 -2.26 10.28
CA LEU A 17 -10.07 -2.39 11.46
C LEU A 17 -9.75 -1.32 12.51
N ARG A 18 -8.47 -1.08 12.80
CA ARG A 18 -8.04 -0.08 13.79
C ARG A 18 -8.39 1.35 13.35
N ALA A 19 -8.28 1.65 12.07
CA ALA A 19 -8.64 2.93 11.47
C ALA A 19 -10.16 3.11 11.32
N GLY A 20 -10.97 2.07 11.56
CA GLY A 20 -12.42 2.11 11.39
C GLY A 20 -12.90 2.10 9.94
N VAL A 21 -12.01 1.85 8.99
CA VAL A 21 -12.34 1.67 7.55
C VAL A 21 -13.17 0.42 7.35
N LEU A 22 -12.89 -0.61 8.16
CA LEU A 22 -13.66 -1.86 8.21
C LEU A 22 -14.18 -2.13 9.62
N THR A 23 -15.30 -2.84 9.69
CA THR A 23 -15.77 -3.48 10.92
C THR A 23 -15.47 -4.98 10.85
N PRO A 24 -15.25 -5.69 11.98
CA PRO A 24 -14.98 -7.13 11.95
C PRO A 24 -16.03 -7.95 11.17
N GLY A 25 -17.31 -7.60 11.31
CA GLY A 25 -18.40 -8.26 10.59
C GLY A 25 -18.50 -7.95 9.10
N ALA A 26 -17.66 -7.06 8.57
CA ALA A 26 -17.58 -6.78 7.13
C ALA A 26 -16.68 -7.78 6.39
N LEU A 27 -15.81 -8.50 7.11
CA LEU A 27 -14.90 -9.47 6.49
C LEU A 27 -15.68 -10.65 5.90
N PRO A 28 -15.21 -11.24 4.78
CA PRO A 28 -15.87 -12.39 4.17
C PRO A 28 -15.95 -13.58 5.13
N GLY A 29 -17.17 -13.93 5.54
CA GLY A 29 -17.40 -14.95 6.57
C GLY A 29 -16.76 -16.29 6.25
N ARG A 30 -16.83 -16.73 4.98
CA ARG A 30 -16.23 -18.01 4.53
C ARG A 30 -14.71 -18.02 4.69
N ALA A 31 -14.04 -16.94 4.31
CA ALA A 31 -12.60 -16.85 4.47
C ALA A 31 -12.19 -16.79 5.95
N ILE A 32 -12.96 -16.12 6.77
CA ILE A 32 -12.73 -16.03 8.22
C ILE A 32 -13.02 -17.35 8.94
N GLU A 33 -13.99 -18.14 8.48
CA GLU A 33 -14.23 -19.50 8.99
C GLU A 33 -13.03 -20.43 8.75
N VAL A 34 -12.36 -20.29 7.61
CA VAL A 34 -11.18 -21.09 7.26
C VAL A 34 -9.93 -20.59 7.97
N LEU A 35 -9.69 -19.27 7.95
CA LEU A 35 -8.42 -18.68 8.39
C LEU A 35 -8.42 -18.25 9.85
N GLY A 36 -9.58 -17.95 10.42
CA GLY A 36 -9.73 -17.49 11.80
C GLY A 36 -10.00 -15.99 11.93
N ASN A 37 -10.50 -15.62 13.11
CA ASN A 37 -11.01 -14.28 13.41
C ASN A 37 -9.92 -13.27 13.83
N THR A 38 -8.72 -13.73 14.19
CA THR A 38 -7.62 -12.86 14.64
C THR A 38 -6.47 -12.90 13.64
N GLY A 39 -5.67 -11.83 13.58
CA GLY A 39 -4.45 -11.80 12.75
C GLY A 39 -3.52 -12.96 13.07
N SER A 40 -3.35 -13.30 14.37
CA SER A 40 -2.56 -14.46 14.79
C SER A 40 -3.10 -15.79 14.28
N ALA A 41 -4.42 -16.03 14.37
CA ALA A 41 -5.03 -17.27 13.89
C ALA A 41 -4.90 -17.42 12.37
N ARG A 42 -5.10 -16.32 11.63
CA ARG A 42 -4.93 -16.30 10.17
C ARG A 42 -3.51 -16.60 9.76
N ILE A 43 -2.52 -15.98 10.41
CA ILE A 43 -1.10 -16.25 10.14
C ILE A 43 -0.77 -17.71 10.45
N ASP A 44 -1.18 -18.22 11.61
CA ASP A 44 -0.93 -19.60 12.03
C ASP A 44 -1.47 -20.60 11.00
N MET A 45 -2.74 -20.45 10.60
CA MET A 45 -3.37 -21.31 9.59
C MET A 45 -2.65 -21.24 8.24
N LEU A 46 -2.34 -20.03 7.76
CA LEU A 46 -1.67 -19.82 6.46
C LEU A 46 -0.27 -20.44 6.43
N VAL A 47 0.47 -20.32 7.54
CA VAL A 47 1.83 -20.85 7.65
C VAL A 47 1.81 -22.37 7.77
N HIS A 48 0.91 -22.93 8.60
CA HIS A 48 0.79 -24.36 8.77
C HIS A 48 0.44 -25.06 7.46
N ASP A 49 -0.61 -24.57 6.78
CA ASP A 49 -1.05 -25.10 5.49
C ASP A 49 0.05 -25.01 4.42
N LEU A 50 0.80 -23.90 4.39
CA LEU A 50 1.93 -23.73 3.48
C LEU A 50 3.02 -24.78 3.74
N VAL A 51 3.40 -24.99 5.00
CA VAL A 51 4.44 -25.97 5.37
C VAL A 51 4.03 -27.38 5.00
N GLU A 52 2.81 -27.79 5.36
CA GLU A 52 2.30 -29.14 5.10
C GLU A 52 2.21 -29.47 3.61
N HIS A 53 1.66 -28.55 2.80
CA HIS A 53 1.54 -28.79 1.37
C HIS A 53 2.89 -28.68 0.66
N SER A 54 3.78 -27.79 1.12
CA SER A 54 5.10 -27.66 0.52
C SER A 54 5.97 -28.89 0.75
N GLU A 55 5.92 -29.48 1.96
CA GLU A 55 6.62 -30.72 2.27
C GLU A 55 6.19 -31.87 1.35
N GLN A 56 4.89 -31.99 1.09
CA GLN A 56 4.33 -33.04 0.24
C GLN A 56 4.65 -32.84 -1.25
N ALA A 57 4.68 -31.59 -1.73
CA ALA A 57 4.88 -31.26 -3.13
C ALA A 57 6.36 -31.17 -3.53
N GLY A 58 7.27 -30.97 -2.57
CA GLY A 58 8.68 -30.67 -2.86
C GLY A 58 8.88 -29.28 -3.49
N ASP A 59 7.90 -28.38 -3.37
CA ASP A 59 7.91 -27.00 -3.87
C ASP A 59 7.08 -26.11 -2.92
N ILE A 60 7.22 -24.79 -3.01
CA ILE A 60 6.49 -23.85 -2.15
C ILE A 60 5.05 -23.67 -2.64
N VAL A 61 4.11 -24.37 -2.01
CA VAL A 61 2.69 -24.39 -2.40
C VAL A 61 1.76 -24.24 -1.20
N GLN A 62 0.64 -23.54 -1.43
CA GLN A 62 -0.44 -23.37 -0.48
C GLN A 62 -1.59 -24.31 -0.86
N GLY A 63 -2.27 -24.89 0.13
CA GLY A 63 -3.45 -25.73 -0.08
C GLY A 63 -4.58 -24.97 -0.76
N GLY A 64 -5.39 -25.68 -1.56
CA GLY A 64 -6.46 -25.05 -2.35
C GLY A 64 -7.52 -24.35 -1.50
N LEU A 65 -7.86 -24.92 -0.33
CA LEU A 65 -8.86 -24.36 0.58
C LEU A 65 -8.35 -23.06 1.24
N VAL A 66 -7.19 -23.14 1.90
CA VAL A 66 -6.59 -22.02 2.63
C VAL A 66 -6.11 -20.93 1.67
N GLY A 67 -5.50 -21.30 0.55
CA GLY A 67 -5.12 -20.38 -0.51
C GLY A 67 -6.31 -19.70 -1.18
N GLY A 68 -7.43 -20.41 -1.34
CA GLY A 68 -8.69 -19.83 -1.81
C GLY A 68 -9.25 -18.80 -0.84
N ALA A 69 -9.29 -19.10 0.45
CA ALA A 69 -9.71 -18.16 1.50
C ALA A 69 -8.81 -16.93 1.57
N MET A 70 -7.49 -17.12 1.41
CA MET A 70 -6.53 -16.01 1.35
C MET A 70 -6.77 -15.11 0.13
N ALA A 71 -7.07 -15.71 -1.03
CA ALA A 71 -7.39 -14.97 -2.23
C ALA A 71 -8.69 -14.16 -2.05
N GLU A 72 -9.73 -14.76 -1.46
CA GLU A 72 -11.00 -14.07 -1.15
C GLU A 72 -10.77 -12.87 -0.23
N LEU A 73 -9.99 -13.01 0.85
CA LEU A 73 -9.64 -11.87 1.70
C LEU A 73 -8.90 -10.77 0.93
N ARG A 74 -7.97 -11.16 0.03
CA ARG A 74 -7.16 -10.18 -0.71
C ARG A 74 -8.04 -9.39 -1.67
N ASP A 75 -8.92 -10.07 -2.38
CA ASP A 75 -9.81 -9.46 -3.35
C ASP A 75 -10.81 -8.53 -2.62
N PHE A 76 -11.35 -8.96 -1.48
CA PHE A 76 -12.16 -8.12 -0.60
C PHE A 76 -11.41 -6.86 -0.13
N MET A 77 -10.18 -7.01 0.37
CA MET A 77 -9.37 -5.88 0.82
C MET A 77 -9.10 -4.92 -0.35
N PHE A 78 -8.77 -5.46 -1.53
CA PHE A 78 -8.56 -4.69 -2.76
C PHE A 78 -9.76 -3.77 -3.07
N GLU A 79 -10.96 -4.33 -3.10
CA GLU A 79 -12.17 -3.59 -3.42
C GLU A 79 -12.58 -2.59 -2.35
N ARG A 80 -12.51 -2.99 -1.07
CA ARG A 80 -13.12 -2.23 0.03
C ARG A 80 -12.19 -1.22 0.66
N VAL A 81 -10.90 -1.52 0.71
CA VAL A 81 -9.90 -0.67 1.38
C VAL A 81 -9.13 0.14 0.34
N TYR A 82 -8.55 -0.48 -0.68
CA TYR A 82 -7.68 0.25 -1.63
C TYR A 82 -8.45 0.95 -2.75
N LEU A 83 -9.60 0.40 -3.19
CA LEU A 83 -10.48 1.03 -4.18
C LEU A 83 -11.71 1.71 -3.56
N GLY A 84 -11.82 1.72 -2.23
CA GLY A 84 -12.94 2.31 -1.53
C GLY A 84 -13.09 3.83 -1.81
N PRO A 85 -14.27 4.42 -1.56
CA PRO A 85 -14.50 5.84 -1.78
C PRO A 85 -13.53 6.76 -1.04
N GLU A 86 -13.09 6.35 0.16
CA GLU A 86 -12.13 7.09 0.99
C GLU A 86 -10.72 7.07 0.36
N ALA A 87 -10.21 5.89 0.01
CA ALA A 87 -8.95 5.75 -0.71
C ALA A 87 -8.97 6.48 -2.06
N THR A 88 -10.09 6.43 -2.79
CA THR A 88 -10.24 7.16 -4.04
C THR A 88 -10.13 8.68 -3.85
N ARG A 89 -10.73 9.25 -2.79
CA ARG A 89 -10.61 10.68 -2.48
C ARG A 89 -9.18 11.07 -2.13
N GLU A 90 -8.49 10.25 -1.35
CA GLU A 90 -7.07 10.48 -1.03
C GLU A 90 -6.18 10.34 -2.25
N HIS A 91 -6.43 9.36 -3.13
CA HIS A 91 -5.71 9.24 -4.41
C HIS A 91 -5.82 10.50 -5.27
N VAL A 92 -6.98 11.17 -5.31
CA VAL A 92 -7.12 12.44 -6.04
C VAL A 92 -6.23 13.53 -5.43
N LYS A 93 -6.16 13.63 -4.10
CA LYS A 93 -5.28 14.59 -3.41
C LYS A 93 -3.81 14.28 -3.65
N ILE A 94 -3.40 13.02 -3.52
CA ILE A 94 -2.02 12.57 -3.74
C ILE A 94 -1.60 12.85 -5.18
N ARG A 95 -2.46 12.54 -6.18
CA ARG A 95 -2.18 12.86 -7.58
C ARG A 95 -1.98 14.35 -7.80
N ARG A 96 -2.72 15.21 -7.10
CA ARG A 96 -2.53 16.65 -7.16
C ARG A 96 -1.18 17.05 -6.56
N VAL A 97 -0.83 16.54 -5.38
CA VAL A 97 0.46 16.83 -4.72
C VAL A 97 1.62 16.44 -5.62
N ILE A 98 1.65 15.18 -6.07
CA ILE A 98 2.74 14.65 -6.90
C ILE A 98 2.78 15.35 -8.26
N GLY A 99 1.63 15.59 -8.89
CA GLY A 99 1.55 16.30 -10.16
C GLY A 99 2.08 17.73 -10.07
N SER A 100 1.69 18.48 -9.03
CA SER A 100 2.20 19.85 -8.82
C SER A 100 3.70 19.89 -8.59
N LEU A 101 4.25 18.95 -7.80
CA LEU A 101 5.70 18.88 -7.59
C LEU A 101 6.44 18.48 -8.89
N PHE A 102 5.87 17.55 -9.65
CA PHE A 102 6.44 17.13 -10.93
C PHE A 102 6.53 18.30 -11.91
N ASP A 103 5.42 19.03 -12.08
CA ASP A 103 5.38 20.20 -12.97
C ASP A 103 6.36 21.29 -12.51
N TYR A 104 6.48 21.51 -11.19
CA TYR A 104 7.42 22.46 -10.62
C TYR A 104 8.87 22.10 -10.95
N TYR A 105 9.32 20.87 -10.67
CA TYR A 105 10.72 20.48 -10.92
C TYR A 105 11.04 20.31 -12.41
N CYS A 106 10.03 20.06 -13.26
CA CYS A 106 10.19 20.17 -14.71
C CYS A 106 10.45 21.63 -15.15
N ALA A 107 9.82 22.61 -14.50
CA ALA A 107 10.05 24.04 -14.76
C ALA A 107 11.33 24.58 -14.11
N HIS A 108 11.78 23.96 -13.01
CA HIS A 108 12.94 24.34 -12.19
C HIS A 108 13.95 23.19 -12.03
N PRO A 109 14.53 22.68 -13.14
CA PRO A 109 15.44 21.53 -13.10
C PRO A 109 16.73 21.77 -12.29
N GLU A 110 17.11 23.02 -12.09
CA GLU A 110 18.24 23.47 -11.26
C GLU A 110 18.04 23.20 -9.76
N GLU A 111 16.78 23.08 -9.30
CA GLU A 111 16.48 22.78 -7.90
C GLU A 111 16.54 21.27 -7.58
N ILE A 112 16.68 20.43 -8.60
CA ILE A 112 16.87 18.99 -8.43
C ILE A 112 18.32 18.74 -7.96
N PRO A 113 18.54 18.07 -6.82
CA PRO A 113 19.88 17.79 -6.31
C PRO A 113 20.78 17.13 -7.36
N GLU A 114 22.05 17.53 -7.40
CA GLU A 114 23.05 16.96 -8.31
C GLU A 114 23.29 15.46 -8.08
N SER A 115 22.97 14.96 -6.89
CA SER A 115 23.02 13.54 -6.55
C SER A 115 22.03 12.69 -7.35
N ILE A 116 20.98 13.29 -7.93
CA ILE A 116 20.07 12.63 -8.86
C ILE A 116 20.68 12.70 -10.26
N PRO A 117 21.05 11.56 -10.88
CA PRO A 117 21.74 11.52 -12.15
C PRO A 117 21.08 12.40 -13.22
N ALA A 118 21.90 13.15 -13.95
CA ALA A 118 21.44 13.90 -15.12
C ALA A 118 20.98 12.94 -16.23
N GLY A 119 20.00 13.36 -17.03
CA GLY A 119 19.40 12.54 -18.06
C GLY A 119 18.13 13.17 -18.61
N ASP A 120 17.23 12.35 -19.14
CA ASP A 120 15.88 12.77 -19.51
C ASP A 120 15.19 13.43 -18.31
N LEU A 121 14.73 14.68 -18.48
CA LEU A 121 14.23 15.50 -17.38
C LEU A 121 12.97 14.90 -16.71
N PRO A 122 11.93 14.48 -17.45
CA PRO A 122 10.79 13.77 -16.86
C PRO A 122 11.20 12.57 -16.02
N ARG A 123 12.17 11.79 -16.48
CA ARG A 123 12.68 10.65 -15.73
C ARG A 123 13.44 11.09 -14.47
N ARG A 124 14.31 12.10 -14.59
CA ARG A 124 15.08 12.65 -13.46
C ARG A 124 14.18 13.21 -12.36
N VAL A 125 13.12 13.94 -12.73
CA VAL A 125 12.10 14.43 -11.79
C VAL A 125 11.37 13.26 -11.13
N THR A 126 10.98 12.24 -11.91
CA THR A 126 10.35 11.03 -11.38
C THR A 126 11.22 10.35 -10.32
N ASP A 127 12.51 10.16 -10.61
CA ASP A 127 13.46 9.52 -9.70
C ASP A 127 13.67 10.37 -8.43
N TYR A 128 13.70 11.69 -8.55
CA TYR A 128 13.77 12.58 -7.41
C TYR A 128 12.54 12.50 -6.50
N LEU A 129 11.33 12.57 -7.09
CA LEU A 129 10.08 12.46 -6.34
C LEU A 129 9.93 11.07 -5.69
N ALA A 130 10.32 10.00 -6.37
CA ALA A 130 10.30 8.65 -5.83
C ALA A 130 11.25 8.46 -4.63
N GLY A 131 12.30 9.29 -4.53
CA GLY A 131 13.22 9.32 -3.39
C GLY A 131 12.72 10.13 -2.19
N MET A 132 11.59 10.84 -2.31
CA MET A 132 11.03 11.62 -1.21
C MET A 132 10.30 10.72 -0.22
N THR A 133 10.49 11.00 1.08
CA THR A 133 9.56 10.50 2.09
C THR A 133 8.25 11.28 2.03
N ASP A 134 7.13 10.67 2.41
CA ASP A 134 5.81 11.34 2.43
C ASP A 134 5.86 12.68 3.18
N ARG A 135 6.53 12.71 4.34
CA ARG A 135 6.69 13.92 5.14
C ARG A 135 7.49 15.02 4.43
N PHE A 136 8.51 14.64 3.67
CA PHE A 136 9.27 15.60 2.86
C PHE A 136 8.41 16.12 1.71
N CYS A 137 7.76 15.24 0.98
CA CYS A 137 6.88 15.56 -0.15
C CYS A 137 5.78 16.56 0.24
N ILE A 138 5.05 16.28 1.33
CA ILE A 138 3.97 17.15 1.83
C ILE A 138 4.51 18.53 2.20
N ARG A 139 5.60 18.61 2.97
CA ARG A 139 6.20 19.89 3.38
C ARG A 139 6.66 20.72 2.18
N THR A 140 7.28 20.08 1.20
CA THR A 140 7.72 20.75 -0.02
C THR A 140 6.53 21.30 -0.81
N PHE A 141 5.47 20.48 -0.96
CA PHE A 141 4.24 20.92 -1.61
C PHE A 141 3.58 22.11 -0.89
N GLU A 142 3.50 22.06 0.44
CA GLU A 142 2.96 23.17 1.25
C GLU A 142 3.77 24.45 1.06
N ALA A 143 5.10 24.37 1.12
CA ALA A 143 5.99 25.52 0.94
C ALA A 143 5.87 26.17 -0.45
N LEU A 144 5.67 25.36 -1.49
CA LEU A 144 5.50 25.85 -2.87
C LEU A 144 4.08 26.38 -3.15
N SER A 145 3.07 25.87 -2.43
CA SER A 145 1.67 26.21 -2.67
C SER A 145 1.17 27.39 -1.84
N VAL A 146 1.80 27.68 -0.70
CA VAL A 146 1.40 28.76 0.21
C VAL A 146 2.35 29.95 0.05
N PRO A 147 1.87 31.10 -0.46
CA PRO A 147 2.71 32.29 -0.55
C PRO A 147 3.16 32.75 0.84
N VAL A 148 4.41 33.17 0.94
CA VAL A 148 5.05 33.59 2.20
C VAL A 148 4.27 34.68 2.94
N ALA A 149 3.52 35.52 2.21
CA ALA A 149 2.68 36.57 2.78
C ALA A 149 1.46 36.06 3.58
N PHE A 150 1.12 34.77 3.49
CA PHE A 150 -0.02 34.13 4.16
C PHE A 150 0.39 33.06 5.17
N ALA A 151 1.68 32.89 5.44
CA ALA A 151 2.15 32.02 6.52
C ALA A 151 1.93 32.73 7.88
N PRO A 152 1.33 32.05 8.90
CA PRO A 152 1.02 32.65 10.20
C PRO A 152 2.24 33.02 11.04
#